data_AF-A0A743P669-F1
#
_entry.id   AF-A0A743P669-F1
#
_cell.length_a   1.000
_cell.length_b   1.000
_cell.length_c   1.000
_cell.angle_alpha   90.00
_cell.angle_beta   90.00
_cell.angle_gamma   90.00
#
_symmetry.space_group_name_H-M   'P 1'
#
loop_
_entity.id
_entity.type
_entity.pdbx_description
1 polymer ?
#
loop_
_entity_poly.entity_id
_entity_poly.type
_entity_poly.pdbx_seq_one_letter_code
_entity_poly.pdbx_strand_id
1 'polypeptide(L)' 'MTNNRLDLVACMEEAKRHHMMRFTCGVQTAQHQVNRALEFAREGNWLIALEFLDVATRTISSLKRVAREVTPTANKEKQS' A
#
# COMPACT_ATOMS: atom_id res chain seq x y z
N MET A 1 30.26 -11.49 -23.74
CA MET A 1 28.97 -11.94 -23.16
C MET A 1 29.02 -11.74 -21.65
N THR A 2 28.62 -10.57 -21.12
CA THR A 2 28.45 -10.33 -19.67
C THR A 2 27.71 -9.01 -19.45
N ASN A 3 26.40 -8.94 -19.76
CA ASN A 3 25.52 -7.81 -19.34
C ASN A 3 24.34 -8.26 -18.47
N ASN A 4 23.95 -9.54 -18.54
CA ASN A 4 22.73 -10.06 -17.92
C ASN A 4 22.63 -9.85 -16.40
N ARG A 5 23.76 -9.73 -15.69
CA ARG A 5 23.79 -9.60 -14.23
C ARG A 5 23.54 -8.16 -13.75
N LEU A 6 23.95 -7.16 -14.53
CA LEU A 6 23.68 -5.75 -14.25
C LEU A 6 22.22 -5.41 -14.61
N ASP A 7 21.73 -5.95 -15.72
CA ASP A 7 20.33 -5.79 -16.16
C ASP A 7 19.35 -6.38 -15.14
N LEU A 8 19.65 -7.56 -14.57
CA LEU A 8 18.81 -8.18 -13.55
C LEU A 8 18.70 -7.35 -12.25
N VAL A 9 19.81 -6.76 -11.80
CA VAL A 9 19.84 -5.90 -10.61
C VAL A 9 19.04 -4.62 -10.85
N ALA A 10 19.17 -4.00 -12.03
CA ALA A 10 18.39 -2.83 -12.41
C ALA A 10 16.88 -3.13 -12.44
N CYS A 11 16.48 -4.27 -13.02
CA CYS A 11 15.08 -4.70 -13.04
C CYS A 11 14.50 -4.96 -11.63
N MET A 12 15.30 -5.55 -10.73
CA MET A 12 14.86 -5.80 -9.34
C MET A 12 14.67 -4.49 -8.56
N GLU A 13 15.57 -3.52 -8.74
CA GLU A 13 15.45 -2.20 -8.11
C GLU A 13 14.27 -1.40 -8.67
N GLU A 14 13.99 -1.51 -9.97
CA GLU A 14 12.80 -0.91 -10.59
C GLU A 14 11.50 -1.52 -10.07
N ALA A 15 11.43 -2.86 -9.99
CA ALA A 15 10.29 -3.55 -9.39
C ALA A 15 10.07 -3.13 -7.92
N LYS A 16 11.13 -2.99 -7.14
CA LYS A 16 11.06 -2.52 -5.74
C LYS A 16 10.54 -1.09 -5.66
N ARG A 17 11.02 -0.17 -6.51
CA ARG A 17 10.50 1.21 -6.59
C ARG A 17 9.03 1.23 -6.96
N HIS A 18 8.60 0.41 -7.91
CA HIS A 18 7.20 0.29 -8.32
C HIS A 18 6.31 -0.20 -7.16
N HIS A 19 6.72 -1.24 -6.44
CA HIS A 19 5.98 -1.71 -5.26
C HIS A 19 5.89 -0.64 -4.17
N MET A 20 7.00 0.05 -3.89
CA MET A 20 7.04 1.11 -2.89
C MET A 20 6.11 2.27 -3.28
N MET A 21 6.12 2.69 -4.56
CA MET A 21 5.21 3.72 -5.07
C MET A 21 3.74 3.30 -4.93
N ARG A 22 3.39 2.08 -5.34
CA ARG A 22 2.02 1.54 -5.22
C ARG A 22 1.58 1.47 -3.76
N PHE A 23 2.47 1.03 -2.87
CA PHE A 23 2.18 0.93 -1.45
C PHE A 23 1.95 2.30 -0.83
N THR A 24 2.84 3.28 -1.05
CA THR A 24 2.71 4.64 -0.51
C THR A 24 1.45 5.33 -1.04
N CYS A 25 1.17 5.22 -2.35
CA CYS A 25 -0.04 5.78 -2.96
C CYS A 25 -1.31 5.17 -2.36
N GLY A 26 -1.33 3.85 -2.15
CA GLY A 26 -2.45 3.19 -1.48
C GLY A 26 -2.62 3.62 -0.02
N VAL A 27 -1.53 3.85 0.74
CA VAL A 27 -1.59 4.39 2.11
C VAL A 27 -2.22 5.78 2.13
N GLN A 28 -1.78 6.67 1.23
CA GLN A 28 -2.36 8.01 1.08
C GLN A 28 -3.84 7.96 0.72
N THR A 29 -4.21 7.04 -0.18
CA THR A 29 -5.61 6.82 -0.56
C THR A 29 -6.44 6.37 0.64
N ALA A 30 -6.00 5.36 1.39
CA ALA A 30 -6.70 4.88 2.58
C ALA A 30 -6.87 5.99 3.63
N GLN A 31 -5.82 6.79 3.87
CA GLN A 31 -5.87 7.91 4.80
C GLN A 31 -6.90 8.96 4.36
N HIS A 32 -6.94 9.31 3.08
CA HIS A 32 -7.94 10.24 2.56
C HIS A 32 -9.37 9.72 2.77
N GLN A 33 -9.63 8.44 2.50
CA GLN A 33 -10.95 7.83 2.69
C GLN A 33 -11.38 7.86 4.16
N VAL A 34 -10.48 7.52 5.10
CA VAL A 34 -10.76 7.56 6.54
C VAL A 34 -11.04 8.99 7.03
N ASN A 35 -10.31 9.98 6.52
CA ASN A 35 -10.57 11.39 6.85
C ASN A 35 -11.97 11.83 6.39
N ARG A 36 -12.36 11.48 5.16
CA ARG A 36 -13.71 11.77 4.64
C ARG A 36 -14.80 11.05 5.44
N ALA A 37 -14.57 9.80 5.83
CA ALA A 37 -15.49 9.08 6.69
C ALA A 37 -15.69 9.81 8.04
N LEU A 38 -14.62 10.32 8.64
CA LEU A 38 -14.70 11.09 9.89
C LEU A 38 -15.48 12.39 9.73
N GLU A 39 -15.27 13.13 8.64
CA GLU A 39 -16.02 14.35 8.31
C GLU A 39 -17.52 14.06 8.22
N PHE A 40 -17.92 13.07 7.42
CA PHE A 40 -19.34 12.70 7.29
C PHE A 40 -19.94 12.13 8.58
N ALA A 41 -19.18 11.35 9.36
CA ALA A 41 -19.66 10.84 10.64
C ALA A 41 -19.94 11.98 11.64
N ARG A 42 -19.11 13.02 11.67
CA ARG A 42 -19.31 14.21 12.52
C ARG A 42 -20.55 15.02 12.12
N GLU A 43 -20.90 15.00 10.85
CA GLU A 43 -22.12 15.63 10.31
C GLU A 43 -23.38 14.76 10.49
N GLY A 44 -23.25 13.55 11.03
CA GLY A 44 -24.37 12.61 11.18
C GLY A 44 -24.75 11.91 9.87
N ASN A 45 -23.86 11.89 8.87
CA ASN A 45 -24.03 11.23 7.58
C ASN A 45 -23.42 9.81 7.61
N TRP A 46 -23.93 8.96 8.51
CA TRP A 46 -23.35 7.64 8.84
C TRP A 46 -23.25 6.67 7.66
N LEU A 47 -24.29 6.60 6.82
CA LEU A 47 -24.30 5.71 5.66
C LEU A 47 -23.24 6.11 4.63
N ILE A 48 -23.07 7.43 4.40
CA ILE A 48 -22.02 7.95 3.52
C ILE A 48 -20.66 7.65 4.15
N ALA A 49 -20.47 7.89 5.46
CA ALA A 49 -19.22 7.56 6.13
C ALA A 49 -18.83 6.07 5.99
N LEU A 50 -19.81 5.15 6.04
CA LEU A 50 -19.58 3.72 5.81
C LEU A 50 -19.08 3.42 4.38
N GLU A 51 -19.60 4.10 3.35
CA GLU A 51 -19.11 3.93 1.98
C GLU A 51 -17.61 4.25 1.85
N PHE A 52 -17.15 5.32 2.51
CA PHE A 52 -15.73 5.68 2.53
C PHE A 52 -14.90 4.65 3.31
N LEU A 53 -15.41 4.12 4.42
CA LEU A 53 -14.73 3.06 5.19
C LEU A 53 -14.64 1.74 4.42
N ASP A 54 -15.63 1.41 3.60
CA ASP A 54 -15.59 0.24 2.71
C ASP A 54 -14.48 0.37 1.67
N VAL A 55 -14.33 1.56 1.06
CA VAL A 55 -13.23 1.85 0.13
C VAL A 55 -11.87 1.79 0.83
N ALA A 56 -11.76 2.34 2.04
CA ALA A 56 -10.54 2.25 2.84
C ALA A 56 -10.17 0.78 3.14
N THR A 57 -11.15 -0.05 3.50
CA THR A 57 -10.95 -1.47 3.81
C THR A 57 -10.46 -2.27 2.59
N ARG A 58 -11.04 -2.02 1.42
CA ARG A 58 -10.59 -2.62 0.15
C ARG A 58 -9.17 -2.18 -0.21
N THR A 59 -8.87 -0.90 -0.03
CA THR A 59 -7.51 -0.35 -0.26
C THR A 59 -6.49 -1.02 0.65
N ILE A 60 -6.78 -1.13 1.96
CA ILE A 60 -5.91 -1.81 2.94
C ILE A 60 -5.72 -3.28 2.57
N SER A 61 -6.76 -3.95 2.09
CA SER A 61 -6.66 -5.35 1.65
C SER A 61 -5.72 -5.52 0.44
N SER A 62 -5.76 -4.58 -0.51
CA SER A 62 -4.81 -4.52 -1.63
C SER A 62 -3.38 -4.24 -1.15
N LEU A 63 -3.20 -3.33 -0.18
CA LEU A 63 -1.89 -3.04 0.42
C LEU A 63 -1.27 -4.27 1.09
N LYS A 64 -2.07 -5.08 1.80
CA LYS A 64 -1.60 -6.35 2.37
C LYS A 64 -1.05 -7.30 1.30
N ARG A 65 -1.63 -7.31 0.09
CA ARG A 65 -1.12 -8.10 -1.04
C ARG A 65 0.22 -7.56 -1.53
N VAL A 66 0.31 -6.25 -1.77
CA VAL A 66 1.55 -5.59 -2.21
C VAL A 66 2.68 -5.79 -1.18
N ALA A 67 2.41 -5.72 0.12
CA ALA A 67 3.41 -5.99 1.15
C ALA A 67 3.95 -7.44 1.09
N ARG A 68 3.09 -8.42 0.77
CA ARG A 68 3.48 -9.83 0.63
C ARG A 68 4.31 -10.08 -0.63
N GLU A 69 4.02 -9.35 -1.72
CA GLU A 69 4.81 -9.39 -2.97
C GLU A 69 6.27 -8.93 -2.75
N VAL A 70 6.53 -8.11 -1.72
CA VAL A 70 7.86 -7.56 -1.42
C VAL A 70 8.66 -8.42 -0.40
N THR A 71 8.10 -9.48 0.21
CA THR A 71 8.78 -10.20 1.32
C THR A 71 8.99 -11.70 1.07
N PRO A 72 10.23 -12.23 1.23
CA PRO A 72 10.60 -12.87 2.52
C PRO A 72 11.80 -12.25 3.26
N THR A 73 12.63 -11.42 2.63
CA THR A 73 13.91 -10.95 3.22
C THR A 73 13.91 -9.53 3.77
N ALA A 74 12.88 -8.73 3.50
CA ALA A 74 12.81 -7.32 3.91
C ALA A 74 12.14 -7.06 5.28
N ASN A 75 11.31 -7.98 5.78
CA ASN A 75 10.63 -7.88 7.10
C ASN A 75 11.14 -8.92 8.10
N LYS A 76 12.43 -9.25 8.12
CA LYS A 76 13.00 -9.75 9.38
C LYS A 76 13.04 -8.55 10.31
N GLU A 77 11.96 -8.37 11.07
CA GLU A 77 12.06 -7.74 12.38
C GLU A 77 13.34 -8.27 13.02
N LYS A 78 14.26 -7.37 13.35
CA LYS A 78 15.35 -7.72 14.25
C LYS A 78 14.66 -8.20 15.53
N GLN A 79 14.52 -9.51 15.67
CA GLN A 79 14.35 -10.13 16.97
C GLN A 79 15.63 -9.82 17.74
N SER A 80 15.58 -8.77 18.56
CA SER A 80 16.54 -8.44 19.59
C SER A 80 15.76 -8.23 20.87
#